data_AF-A0A0C3QAE8-F1
#
_entry.id   AF-A0A0C3QAE8-F1
#
_cell.length_a   1.000
_cell.length_b   1.000
_cell.length_c   1.000
_cell.angle_alpha   90.00
_cell.angle_beta   90.00
_cell.angle_gamma   90.00
#
_symmetry.space_group_name_H-M   'P 1'
#
loop_
_entity.id
_entity.type
_entity.pdbx_description
1 polymer ?
#
loop_
_entity_poly.entity_id
_entity_poly.type
_entity_poly.pdbx_seq_one_letter_code
_entity_poly.pdbx_strand_id
1 'polypeptide(L)'
;MEALDFEEPTPADHGTSVGVDCPVYLWPSRVIFLTDLLFSSPQLRFSEAQKRAILSWAHEMGATSVPTLSSLKKAQQSILNDSGDPTRKVAATDGSVFYINDVSKALASDYSNPLTRSRMEDYPIFTSSSMSQVWNGTKMLLELPADLATPTARNASKIFWINKLTQLLDRSYFVPSRYFRLQDPHNPEKRDLMAFGWTVERHANGFHVLDGSGDPSVDVSVSRFYRTFDEICSEEEEYGVGFNEEYASYAAKMPHPFHASTGNKMVYSVPLILFEDDVSGNISKQWNKHYIIY
;
A
#
# COMPACT_ATOMS: atom_id res chain seq x y z
N MET A 1 -35.64 -40.20 18.42
CA MET A 1 -34.92 -39.07 19.03
C MET A 1 -35.43 -37.84 18.30
N GLU A 2 -36.48 -37.24 18.84
CA GLU A 2 -37.18 -36.10 18.21
C GLU A 2 -36.24 -34.90 18.12
N ALA A 3 -36.33 -34.19 17.00
CA ALA A 3 -35.68 -32.91 16.82
C ALA A 3 -36.34 -31.91 17.78
N LEU A 4 -35.57 -31.42 18.74
CA LEU A 4 -35.96 -30.28 19.56
C LEU A 4 -35.98 -29.05 18.63
N ASP A 5 -37.19 -28.59 18.31
CA ASP A 5 -37.40 -27.30 17.67
C ASP A 5 -37.04 -26.20 18.66
N PHE A 6 -35.90 -25.55 18.44
CA PHE A 6 -35.44 -24.41 19.21
C PHE A 6 -36.04 -23.13 18.63
N GLU A 7 -37.08 -22.59 19.26
CA GLU A 7 -37.54 -21.22 19.00
C GLU A 7 -36.43 -20.21 19.40
N GLU A 8 -36.09 -19.28 18.50
CA GLU A 8 -35.15 -18.21 18.80
C GLU A 8 -35.80 -17.17 19.72
N PRO A 9 -35.18 -16.83 20.88
CA PRO A 9 -35.71 -15.80 21.76
C PRO A 9 -35.61 -14.40 21.13
N THR A 10 -36.64 -13.59 21.37
CA THR A 10 -36.74 -12.19 20.93
C THR A 10 -35.56 -11.33 21.43
N PRO A 11 -35.04 -10.38 20.61
CA PRO A 11 -33.84 -9.64 20.98
C PRO A 11 -34.15 -8.57 22.03
N ALA A 12 -33.43 -8.60 23.15
CA ALA A 12 -33.34 -7.48 24.08
C ALA A 12 -32.32 -6.47 23.52
N ASP A 13 -32.84 -5.37 22.97
CA ASP A 13 -32.04 -4.28 22.40
C ASP A 13 -31.62 -3.29 23.48
N HIS A 14 -30.46 -3.51 24.08
CA HIS A 14 -29.82 -2.57 24.99
C HIS A 14 -28.36 -2.34 24.58
N GLY A 15 -28.17 -1.62 23.49
CA GLY A 15 -26.86 -1.15 23.03
C GLY A 15 -26.54 0.24 23.54
N THR A 16 -25.69 0.35 24.56
CA THR A 16 -24.98 1.60 24.87
C THR A 16 -23.99 1.86 23.73
N SER A 17 -24.16 2.95 22.98
CA SER A 17 -23.29 3.24 21.82
C SER A 17 -21.83 3.37 22.28
N VAL A 18 -20.95 2.56 21.69
CA VAL A 18 -19.52 2.60 21.96
C VAL A 18 -18.93 3.87 21.33
N GLY A 19 -18.23 4.69 22.12
CA GLY A 19 -17.54 5.89 21.62
C GLY A 19 -16.37 5.53 20.70
N VAL A 20 -16.03 6.43 19.76
CA VAL A 20 -14.98 6.23 18.73
C VAL A 20 -13.61 5.91 19.33
N ASP A 21 -13.30 6.39 20.54
CA ASP A 21 -12.03 6.14 21.24
C ASP A 21 -11.97 4.77 21.95
N CYS A 22 -13.03 3.96 21.87
CA CYS A 22 -13.06 2.65 22.49
C CYS A 22 -12.41 1.60 21.57
N PRO A 23 -11.54 0.70 22.08
CA PRO A 23 -10.91 -0.34 21.26
C PRO A 23 -11.88 -1.33 20.60
N VAL A 24 -13.16 -1.31 20.97
CA VAL A 24 -14.22 -2.14 20.36
C VAL A 24 -15.22 -1.32 19.53
N TYR A 25 -14.86 -0.12 19.08
CA TYR A 25 -15.77 0.83 18.39
C TYR A 25 -16.47 0.26 17.15
N LEU A 26 -15.90 -0.74 16.48
CA LEU A 26 -16.51 -1.41 15.33
C LEU A 26 -17.67 -2.34 15.73
N TRP A 27 -17.74 -2.79 16.98
CA TRP A 27 -18.80 -3.65 17.46
C TRP A 27 -19.85 -2.83 18.23
N PRO A 28 -21.16 -3.12 18.05
CA PRO A 28 -22.23 -2.42 18.76
C PRO A 28 -22.14 -2.50 20.28
N SER A 29 -21.49 -3.54 20.80
CA SER A 29 -21.27 -3.73 22.23
C SER A 29 -20.07 -4.63 22.52
N ARG A 30 -19.55 -4.55 23.75
CA ARG A 30 -18.46 -5.42 24.22
C ARG A 30 -18.84 -6.90 24.20
N VAL A 31 -20.11 -7.22 24.44
CA VAL A 31 -20.62 -8.60 24.39
C VAL A 31 -20.50 -9.16 22.97
N ILE A 32 -20.98 -8.39 21.99
CA ILE A 32 -20.93 -8.77 20.58
C ILE A 32 -19.48 -8.95 20.12
N PHE A 33 -18.57 -8.06 20.53
CA PHE A 33 -17.14 -8.20 20.28
C PHE A 33 -16.55 -9.50 20.85
N LEU A 34 -16.81 -9.82 22.12
CA LEU A 34 -16.24 -11.02 22.75
C LEU A 34 -16.78 -12.32 22.13
N THR A 35 -18.07 -12.35 21.81
CA THR A 35 -18.66 -13.50 21.12
C THR A 35 -18.14 -13.64 19.70
N ASP A 36 -17.96 -12.53 18.98
CA ASP A 36 -17.36 -12.55 17.65
C ASP A 36 -15.92 -13.06 17.71
N LEU A 37 -15.10 -12.56 18.64
CA LEU A 37 -13.73 -13.01 18.85
C LEU A 37 -13.66 -14.51 19.13
N LEU A 38 -14.57 -15.05 19.95
CA LEU A 38 -14.66 -16.49 20.22
C LEU A 38 -14.98 -17.29 18.96
N PHE A 39 -16.00 -16.87 18.21
CA PHE A 39 -16.51 -17.62 17.06
C PHE A 39 -15.74 -17.40 15.75
N SER A 40 -14.90 -16.36 15.69
CA SER A 40 -14.06 -16.00 14.57
C SER A 40 -12.59 -16.39 14.79
N SER A 41 -12.29 -17.20 15.81
CA SER A 41 -10.94 -17.71 16.07
C SER A 41 -10.43 -18.55 14.90
N PRO A 42 -9.25 -18.24 14.32
CA PRO A 42 -8.66 -19.01 13.23
C PRO A 42 -8.33 -20.46 13.61
N GLN A 43 -8.04 -20.69 14.91
CA GLN A 43 -7.60 -21.99 15.43
C GLN A 43 -8.75 -22.89 15.86
N LEU A 44 -9.92 -22.30 16.17
CA LEU A 44 -11.10 -23.02 16.66
C LEU A 44 -12.31 -22.67 15.78
N ARG A 45 -12.57 -23.50 14.77
CA ARG A 45 -13.71 -23.30 13.88
C ARG A 45 -14.98 -23.91 14.49
N PHE A 46 -15.93 -23.04 14.81
CA PHE A 46 -17.27 -23.46 15.25
C PHE A 46 -18.22 -23.58 14.06
N SER A 47 -18.89 -24.72 13.92
CA SER A 47 -20.05 -24.85 13.04
C SER A 47 -21.20 -24.00 13.57
N GLU A 48 -22.15 -23.65 12.71
CA GLU A 48 -23.37 -22.93 13.12
C GLU A 48 -24.13 -23.66 14.23
N ALA A 49 -24.18 -24.99 14.19
CA ALA A 49 -24.79 -25.81 15.24
C ALA A 49 -24.05 -25.69 16.57
N GLN A 50 -22.72 -25.69 16.55
CA GLN A 50 -21.90 -25.49 17.76
C GLN A 50 -22.07 -24.07 18.33
N LYS A 51 -22.10 -23.04 17.48
CA LYS A 51 -22.36 -21.66 17.92
C LYS A 51 -23.71 -21.55 18.62
N ARG A 52 -24.78 -22.12 18.03
CA ARG A 52 -26.12 -22.17 18.65
C ARG A 52 -26.12 -22.90 19.98
N ALA A 53 -25.47 -24.06 20.06
CA ALA A 53 -25.38 -24.85 21.29
C ALA A 53 -24.68 -24.08 22.41
N ILE A 54 -23.59 -23.37 22.12
CA ILE A 54 -22.85 -22.56 23.10
C ILE A 54 -23.69 -21.40 23.62
N LEU A 55 -24.37 -20.67 22.72
CA LEU A 55 -25.22 -19.55 23.11
C LEU A 55 -26.44 -20.02 23.92
N SER A 56 -27.05 -21.14 23.53
CA SER A 56 -28.17 -21.76 24.26
C SER A 56 -27.72 -22.23 25.64
N TRP A 57 -26.58 -22.91 25.75
CA TRP A 57 -26.01 -23.30 27.04
C TRP A 57 -25.78 -22.08 27.95
N ALA A 58 -25.21 -20.99 27.43
CA ALA A 58 -25.01 -19.77 28.21
C ALA A 58 -26.34 -19.17 28.70
N HIS A 59 -27.38 -19.19 27.86
CA HIS A 59 -28.72 -18.74 28.21
C HIS A 59 -29.35 -19.59 29.32
N GLU A 60 -29.31 -20.92 29.19
CA GLU A 60 -29.83 -21.87 30.19
C GLU A 60 -29.13 -21.77 31.55
N MET A 61 -27.83 -21.43 31.55
CA MET A 61 -27.07 -21.18 32.78
C MET A 61 -27.40 -19.82 33.43
N GLY A 62 -28.33 -19.04 32.86
CA GLY A 62 -28.75 -17.75 33.40
C GLY A 62 -27.75 -16.62 33.14
N ALA A 63 -26.86 -16.75 32.15
CA ALA A 63 -25.94 -15.66 31.81
C ALA A 63 -26.72 -14.45 31.30
N THR A 64 -26.45 -13.28 31.88
CA THR A 64 -27.06 -12.03 31.44
C THR A 64 -26.35 -11.51 30.18
N SER A 65 -27.12 -10.94 29.24
CA SER A 65 -26.59 -10.31 28.04
C SER A 65 -25.85 -11.28 27.10
N VAL A 66 -26.45 -12.44 26.79
CA VAL A 66 -25.97 -13.35 25.74
C VAL A 66 -26.49 -12.85 24.39
N PRO A 67 -25.64 -12.65 23.38
CA PRO A 67 -26.10 -12.18 22.08
C PRO A 67 -26.78 -13.31 21.31
N THR A 68 -27.75 -12.96 20.46
CA THR A 68 -28.30 -13.92 19.51
C THR A 68 -27.36 -14.09 18.33
N LEU A 69 -27.38 -15.27 17.71
CA LEU A 69 -26.59 -15.53 16.51
C LEU A 69 -26.96 -14.57 15.35
N SER A 70 -28.23 -14.16 15.28
CA SER A 70 -28.70 -13.15 14.33
C SER A 70 -28.06 -11.77 14.59
N SER A 71 -28.03 -11.32 15.84
CA SER A 71 -27.39 -10.04 16.21
C SER A 71 -25.89 -10.03 15.91
N LEU A 72 -25.21 -11.16 16.12
CA LEU A 72 -23.81 -11.33 15.79
C LEU A 72 -23.57 -11.23 14.28
N LYS A 73 -24.35 -11.95 13.47
CA LYS A 73 -24.26 -11.90 12.00
C LYS A 73 -24.53 -10.49 11.46
N LYS A 74 -25.49 -9.79 12.04
CA LYS A 74 -25.79 -8.39 11.67
C LYS A 74 -24.60 -7.47 11.98
N ALA A 75 -23.96 -7.64 13.13
CA ALA A 75 -22.76 -6.88 13.49
C ALA A 75 -21.59 -7.20 12.53
N GLN A 76 -21.32 -8.48 12.27
CA GLN A 76 -20.30 -8.92 11.33
C GLN A 76 -20.53 -8.35 9.92
N GLN A 77 -21.77 -8.34 9.43
CA GLN A 77 -22.11 -7.76 8.13
C GLN A 77 -21.91 -6.24 8.10
N SER A 78 -22.24 -5.54 9.19
CA SER A 78 -21.97 -4.10 9.31
C SER A 78 -20.47 -3.82 9.20
N ILE A 79 -19.66 -4.55 9.98
CA ILE A 79 -18.20 -4.42 9.99
C ILE A 79 -17.63 -4.73 8.60
N LEU A 80 -18.14 -5.76 7.92
CA LEU A 80 -17.73 -6.12 6.57
C LEU A 80 -18.08 -5.03 5.55
N ASN A 81 -19.24 -4.39 5.70
CA ASN A 81 -19.64 -3.29 4.81
C ASN A 81 -18.75 -2.05 5.02
N ASP A 82 -18.35 -1.78 6.27
CA ASP A 82 -17.51 -0.65 6.63
C ASP A 82 -16.04 -0.88 6.24
N SER A 83 -15.52 -2.10 6.44
CA SER A 83 -14.12 -2.47 6.17
C SER A 83 -13.89 -2.95 4.73
N GLY A 84 -14.97 -3.36 4.05
CA GLY A 84 -14.96 -3.95 2.72
C GLY A 84 -14.75 -5.47 2.73
N ASP A 85 -15.39 -6.16 1.77
CA ASP A 85 -15.07 -7.55 1.42
C ASP A 85 -14.11 -7.55 0.21
N PRO A 86 -12.84 -7.95 0.40
CA PRO A 86 -11.91 -8.07 -0.71
C PRO A 86 -12.13 -9.34 -1.53
N THR A 87 -12.84 -10.34 -1.00
CA THR A 87 -12.88 -11.70 -1.56
C THR A 87 -14.02 -11.85 -2.55
N ARG A 88 -13.70 -12.17 -3.80
CA ARG A 88 -14.70 -12.52 -4.83
C ARG A 88 -14.60 -13.99 -5.21
N LYS A 89 -15.75 -14.67 -5.19
CA LYS A 89 -15.89 -16.01 -5.79
C LYS A 89 -15.87 -15.90 -7.32
N VAL A 90 -15.04 -16.70 -7.96
CA VAL A 90 -14.90 -16.79 -9.42
C VAL A 90 -15.11 -18.23 -9.84
N ALA A 91 -16.08 -18.48 -10.71
CA ALA A 91 -16.25 -19.77 -11.38
C ALA A 91 -15.58 -19.70 -12.75
N ALA A 92 -14.60 -20.55 -12.98
CA ALA A 92 -13.96 -20.70 -14.28
C ALA A 92 -14.83 -21.56 -15.22
N THR A 93 -14.56 -21.46 -16.52
CA THR A 93 -15.34 -22.13 -17.58
C THR A 93 -15.30 -23.66 -17.47
N ASP A 94 -14.25 -24.21 -16.86
CA ASP A 94 -14.07 -25.64 -16.58
C ASP A 94 -14.84 -26.14 -15.34
N GLY A 95 -15.54 -25.24 -14.63
CA GLY A 95 -16.26 -25.53 -13.39
C GLY A 95 -15.45 -25.33 -12.10
N SER A 96 -14.16 -24.98 -12.21
CA SER A 96 -13.30 -24.71 -11.05
C SER A 96 -13.73 -23.44 -10.31
N VAL A 97 -13.69 -23.47 -8.98
CA VAL A 97 -14.09 -22.33 -8.12
C VAL A 97 -12.89 -21.73 -7.39
N PHE A 98 -12.56 -20.49 -7.74
CA PHE A 98 -11.54 -19.68 -7.09
C PHE A 98 -12.17 -18.63 -6.20
N TYR A 99 -11.42 -18.21 -5.18
CA TYR A 99 -11.74 -17.03 -4.39
C TYR A 99 -10.53 -16.11 -4.52
N ILE A 100 -10.75 -14.89 -5.00
CA ILE A 100 -9.69 -13.95 -5.35
C ILE A 100 -9.89 -12.70 -4.51
N ASN A 101 -8.84 -12.27 -3.82
CA ASN A 101 -8.81 -10.98 -3.15
C ASN A 101 -8.50 -9.88 -4.16
N ASP A 102 -9.17 -8.74 -4.05
CA ASP A 102 -8.83 -7.55 -4.82
C ASP A 102 -7.52 -6.94 -4.30
N VAL A 103 -6.45 -7.11 -5.08
CA VAL A 103 -5.11 -6.59 -4.78
C VAL A 103 -5.13 -5.08 -4.55
N SER A 104 -5.92 -4.33 -5.31
CA SER A 104 -5.98 -2.87 -5.17
C SER A 104 -6.59 -2.47 -3.84
N LYS A 105 -7.62 -3.20 -3.37
CA LYS A 105 -8.20 -2.98 -2.05
C LYS A 105 -7.24 -3.36 -0.93
N ALA A 106 -6.52 -4.47 -1.07
CA ALA A 106 -5.51 -4.89 -0.09
C ALA A 106 -4.40 -3.82 0.05
N LEU A 107 -3.85 -3.35 -1.08
CA LEU A 107 -2.87 -2.27 -1.10
C LEU A 107 -3.43 -0.98 -0.48
N ALA A 108 -4.65 -0.59 -0.81
CA ALA A 108 -5.29 0.59 -0.22
C ALA A 108 -5.42 0.47 1.31
N SER A 109 -5.84 -0.69 1.81
CA SER A 109 -5.93 -0.97 3.24
C SER A 109 -4.56 -0.85 3.92
N ASP A 110 -3.52 -1.45 3.35
CA ASP A 110 -2.17 -1.40 3.90
C ASP A 110 -1.59 0.03 3.94
N TYR A 111 -1.79 0.81 2.87
CA TYR A 111 -1.36 2.21 2.80
C TYR A 111 -2.18 3.13 3.72
N SER A 112 -3.43 2.79 4.01
CA SER A 112 -4.29 3.54 4.92
C SER A 112 -4.01 3.24 6.40
N ASN A 113 -3.41 2.08 6.70
CA ASN A 113 -3.11 1.65 8.07
C ASN A 113 -1.85 2.36 8.59
N PRO A 114 -1.95 3.23 9.63
CA PRO A 114 -0.79 3.97 10.13
C PRO A 114 0.34 3.07 10.67
N LEU A 115 0.01 1.91 11.23
CA LEU A 115 0.98 0.96 11.77
C LEU A 115 1.76 0.30 10.63
N THR A 116 1.07 -0.16 9.58
CA THR A 116 1.70 -0.76 8.40
C THR A 116 2.46 0.29 7.61
N ARG A 117 1.83 1.44 7.32
CA ARG A 117 2.38 2.53 6.51
C ARG A 117 3.71 3.06 7.04
N SER A 118 3.87 3.14 8.37
CA SER A 118 5.12 3.60 9.00
C SER A 118 6.30 2.66 8.81
N ARG A 119 6.03 1.40 8.43
CA ARG A 119 7.04 0.36 8.20
C ARG A 119 7.30 0.07 6.72
N MET A 120 6.51 0.67 5.82
CA MET A 120 6.69 0.54 4.37
C MET A 120 7.91 1.33 3.90
N GLU A 121 8.67 0.76 2.96
CA GLU A 121 9.75 1.44 2.26
C GLU A 121 9.38 1.56 0.77
N ASP A 122 9.17 2.81 0.32
CA ASP A 122 8.70 3.12 -1.03
C ASP A 122 9.86 3.29 -2.04
N TYR A 123 11.11 3.33 -1.55
CA TYR A 123 12.30 3.60 -2.36
C TYR A 123 13.38 2.54 -2.11
N PRO A 124 14.18 2.18 -3.14
CA PRO A 124 15.36 1.35 -2.93
C PRO A 124 16.30 1.95 -1.88
N ILE A 125 16.90 1.10 -1.06
CA ILE A 125 17.90 1.50 -0.06
C ILE A 125 19.29 1.15 -0.59
N PHE A 126 20.11 2.18 -0.76
CA PHE A 126 21.53 2.03 -1.04
C PHE A 126 22.32 2.01 0.28
N THR A 127 23.07 0.93 0.48
CA THR A 127 23.91 0.68 1.66
C THR A 127 25.19 -0.01 1.23
N SER A 128 26.30 0.28 1.91
CA SER A 128 27.58 -0.42 1.70
C SER A 128 27.65 -1.79 2.37
N SER A 129 26.59 -2.20 3.07
CA SER A 129 26.49 -3.45 3.82
C SER A 129 25.75 -4.55 3.06
N SER A 130 25.64 -5.75 3.65
CA SER A 130 24.98 -6.90 3.05
C SER A 130 23.49 -6.68 2.79
N MET A 131 22.96 -7.22 1.69
CA MET A 131 21.53 -7.22 1.38
C MET A 131 20.76 -8.19 2.30
N SER A 132 19.70 -7.71 2.95
CA SER A 132 18.82 -8.52 3.82
C SER A 132 17.35 -8.49 3.42
N GLN A 133 16.95 -7.52 2.57
CA GLN A 133 15.58 -7.30 2.13
C GLN A 133 15.56 -7.02 0.62
N VAL A 134 14.39 -7.18 -0.01
CA VAL A 134 14.22 -7.03 -1.48
C VAL A 134 14.55 -5.61 -1.95
N TRP A 135 14.27 -4.60 -1.13
CA TRP A 135 14.56 -3.20 -1.43
C TRP A 135 16.02 -2.80 -1.13
N ASN A 136 16.86 -3.68 -0.58
CA ASN A 136 18.28 -3.37 -0.36
C ASN A 136 19.08 -3.60 -1.64
N GLY A 137 20.03 -2.71 -1.92
CA GLY A 137 21.08 -2.96 -2.91
C GLY A 137 20.79 -2.42 -4.31
N THR A 138 21.76 -2.66 -5.19
CA THR A 138 21.82 -2.08 -6.55
C THR A 138 20.77 -2.62 -7.49
N LYS A 139 20.19 -3.80 -7.24
CA LYS A 139 19.23 -4.42 -8.16
C LYS A 139 17.96 -3.58 -8.33
N MET A 140 17.31 -3.21 -7.23
CA MET A 140 16.10 -2.37 -7.29
C MET A 140 16.40 -0.92 -7.73
N LEU A 141 17.64 -0.45 -7.52
CA LEU A 141 18.03 0.92 -7.83
C LEU A 141 18.53 1.09 -9.27
N LEU A 142 19.40 0.21 -9.74
CA LEU A 142 20.14 0.36 -11.00
C LEU A 142 19.63 -0.58 -12.09
N GLU A 143 19.24 -1.81 -11.75
CA GLU A 143 18.77 -2.79 -12.75
C GLU A 143 17.29 -2.62 -13.08
N LEU A 144 16.45 -2.16 -12.14
CA LEU A 144 15.05 -1.88 -12.41
C LEU A 144 14.93 -0.66 -13.36
N PRO A 145 14.21 -0.77 -14.49
CA PRO A 145 13.91 0.39 -15.33
C PRO A 145 13.30 1.54 -14.53
N ALA A 146 13.77 2.77 -14.77
CA ALA A 146 13.41 3.93 -13.97
C ALA A 146 11.89 4.22 -13.97
N ASP A 147 11.21 3.89 -15.07
CA ASP A 147 9.77 3.99 -15.27
C ASP A 147 8.95 2.97 -14.46
N LEU A 148 9.59 1.90 -13.98
CA LEU A 148 8.97 0.91 -13.08
C LEU A 148 9.26 1.19 -11.59
N ALA A 149 10.18 2.11 -11.28
CA ALA A 149 10.46 2.55 -9.92
C ALA A 149 9.48 3.65 -9.47
N THR A 150 9.49 3.99 -8.18
CA THR A 150 8.70 5.11 -7.64
C THR A 150 9.10 6.43 -8.33
N PRO A 151 8.22 7.05 -9.14
CA PRO A 151 8.59 8.15 -10.03
C PRO A 151 8.50 9.53 -9.37
N THR A 152 8.07 9.61 -8.10
CA THR A 152 7.86 10.87 -7.40
C THR A 152 8.62 10.95 -6.09
N ALA A 153 9.07 12.15 -5.74
CA ALA A 153 9.59 12.49 -4.43
C ALA A 153 8.92 13.78 -3.91
N ARG A 154 8.82 13.94 -2.59
CA ARG A 154 8.22 15.12 -1.96
C ARG A 154 9.26 15.91 -1.18
N ASN A 155 9.32 17.21 -1.42
CA ASN A 155 10.05 18.17 -0.59
C ASN A 155 9.21 19.44 -0.39
N ALA A 156 9.18 19.98 0.83
CA ALA A 156 8.44 21.21 1.17
C ALA A 156 7.01 21.28 0.57
N SER A 157 6.23 20.19 0.68
CA SER A 157 4.87 20.05 0.13
C SER A 157 4.74 20.05 -1.41
N LYS A 158 5.85 20.14 -2.14
CA LYS A 158 5.91 20.02 -3.59
C LYS A 158 6.27 18.60 -4.02
N ILE A 159 5.75 18.18 -5.16
CA ILE A 159 6.02 16.86 -5.75
C ILE A 159 6.94 17.04 -6.95
N PHE A 160 8.04 16.31 -6.94
CA PHE A 160 9.05 16.29 -7.99
C PHE A 160 9.00 14.95 -8.69
N TRP A 161 9.03 14.97 -10.01
CA TRP A 161 8.90 13.79 -10.85
C TRP A 161 10.22 13.43 -11.49
N ILE A 162 10.48 12.14 -11.67
CA ILE A 162 11.57 11.69 -12.54
C ILE A 162 11.36 12.23 -13.96
N ASN A 163 12.47 12.40 -14.67
CA ASN A 163 12.56 12.94 -16.01
C ASN A 163 11.94 14.34 -16.16
N LYS A 164 11.72 15.11 -15.08
CA LYS A 164 11.26 16.50 -15.13
C LYS A 164 12.34 17.46 -14.63
N LEU A 165 12.56 18.55 -15.36
CA LEU A 165 13.50 19.60 -14.95
C LEU A 165 13.09 20.16 -13.58
N THR A 166 14.06 20.26 -12.69
CA THR A 166 13.91 20.72 -11.31
C THR A 166 15.01 21.74 -11.02
N GLN A 167 14.65 22.84 -10.36
CA GLN A 167 15.64 23.81 -9.88
C GLN A 167 15.99 23.49 -8.43
N LEU A 168 17.28 23.52 -8.11
CA LEU A 168 17.80 23.33 -6.77
C LEU A 168 17.87 24.65 -5.99
N LEU A 169 18.08 24.58 -4.68
CA LEU A 169 18.18 25.76 -3.80
C LEU A 169 19.27 26.76 -4.21
N ASP A 170 20.36 26.28 -4.81
CA ASP A 170 21.48 27.08 -5.32
C ASP A 170 21.23 27.65 -6.73
N ARG A 171 20.00 27.52 -7.24
CA ARG A 171 19.58 27.95 -8.59
C ARG A 171 20.16 27.13 -9.75
N SER A 172 20.93 26.09 -9.49
CA SER A 172 21.28 25.11 -10.51
C SER A 172 20.07 24.27 -10.92
N TYR A 173 20.15 23.61 -12.08
CA TYR A 173 19.08 22.76 -12.59
C TYR A 173 19.52 21.30 -12.64
N PHE A 174 18.54 20.42 -12.49
CA PHE A 174 18.73 18.99 -12.41
C PHE A 174 17.55 18.25 -13.04
N VAL A 175 17.82 17.12 -13.69
CA VAL A 175 16.78 16.19 -14.13
C VAL A 175 16.96 14.88 -13.36
N PRO A 176 16.09 14.57 -12.39
CA PRO A 176 16.18 13.32 -11.65
C PRO A 176 15.77 12.14 -12.54
N SER A 177 16.51 11.05 -12.52
CA SER A 177 16.16 9.80 -13.19
C SER A 177 15.49 8.82 -12.24
N ARG A 178 15.96 8.74 -10.99
CA ARG A 178 15.52 7.77 -9.98
C ARG A 178 15.68 8.34 -8.57
N TYR A 179 14.84 7.90 -7.64
CA TYR A 179 14.92 8.24 -6.22
C TYR A 179 15.33 7.03 -5.39
N PHE A 180 16.13 7.25 -4.34
CA PHE A 180 16.59 6.20 -3.44
C PHE A 180 16.90 6.73 -2.05
N ARG A 181 16.93 5.83 -1.07
CA ARG A 181 17.37 6.12 0.30
C ARG A 181 18.84 5.79 0.44
N LEU A 182 19.67 6.77 0.78
CA LEU A 182 21.05 6.55 1.18
C LEU A 182 21.09 6.32 2.69
N GLN A 183 21.53 5.14 3.10
CA GLN A 183 21.67 4.81 4.52
C GLN A 183 22.99 5.34 5.07
N ASP A 184 22.94 5.97 6.26
CA ASP A 184 24.15 6.42 6.95
C ASP A 184 24.99 5.20 7.42
N PRO A 185 26.29 5.14 7.07
CA PRO A 185 27.15 4.01 7.44
C PRO A 185 27.32 3.80 8.96
N HIS A 186 27.13 4.86 9.76
CA HIS A 186 27.28 4.84 11.20
C HIS A 186 25.92 4.78 11.93
N ASN A 187 24.82 5.07 11.24
CA ASN A 187 23.47 4.98 11.81
C ASN A 187 22.46 4.38 10.81
N PRO A 188 22.20 3.06 10.86
CA PRO A 188 21.28 2.38 9.94
C PRO A 188 19.83 2.90 9.95
N GLU A 189 19.40 3.59 11.01
CA GLU A 189 18.07 4.20 11.11
C GLU A 189 17.96 5.52 10.33
N LYS A 190 19.09 6.19 10.09
CA LYS A 190 19.14 7.44 9.35
C LYS A 190 19.26 7.16 7.86
N ARG A 191 18.27 7.62 7.09
CA ARG A 191 18.19 7.43 5.64
C ARG A 191 17.79 8.71 4.92
N ASP A 192 18.72 9.29 4.18
CA ASP A 192 18.46 10.49 3.41
C ASP A 192 17.86 10.13 2.05
N LEU A 193 16.84 10.87 1.61
CA LEU A 193 16.25 10.68 0.29
C LEU A 193 17.10 11.42 -0.75
N MET A 194 17.63 10.65 -1.68
CA MET A 194 18.54 11.09 -2.74
C MET A 194 17.90 10.86 -4.11
N ALA A 195 18.41 11.55 -5.11
CA ALA A 195 18.03 11.40 -6.50
C ALA A 195 19.27 11.21 -7.36
N PHE A 196 19.30 10.16 -8.17
CA PHE A 196 20.23 10.06 -9.30
C PHE A 196 19.67 10.86 -10.46
N GLY A 197 20.54 11.41 -11.32
CA GLY A 197 20.11 12.16 -12.49
C GLY A 197 21.25 12.87 -13.19
N TRP A 198 20.90 13.96 -13.88
CA TRP A 198 21.82 14.76 -14.67
C TRP A 198 21.77 16.23 -14.28
N THR A 199 22.95 16.84 -14.19
CA THR A 199 23.07 18.30 -14.05
C THR A 199 22.66 18.98 -15.34
N VAL A 200 21.94 20.09 -15.22
CA VAL A 200 21.48 20.88 -16.36
C VAL A 200 21.99 22.31 -16.24
N GLU A 201 22.60 22.81 -17.30
CA GLU A 201 23.01 24.20 -17.43
C GLU A 201 22.03 24.97 -18.29
N ARG A 202 21.84 26.24 -17.96
CA ARG A 202 21.02 27.16 -18.74
C ARG A 202 21.91 28.02 -19.62
N HIS A 203 21.67 27.96 -20.92
CA HIS A 203 22.37 28.73 -21.95
C HIS A 203 21.38 29.62 -22.71
N ALA A 204 21.90 30.54 -23.54
CA ALA A 204 21.07 31.45 -24.33
C ALA A 204 20.14 30.72 -25.33
N ASN A 205 20.55 29.53 -25.78
CA ASN A 205 19.83 28.68 -26.73
C ASN A 205 19.09 27.50 -26.06
N GLY A 206 18.82 27.60 -24.75
CA GLY A 206 18.02 26.63 -24.00
C GLY A 206 18.77 25.90 -22.89
N PHE A 207 18.16 24.87 -22.34
CA PHE A 207 18.74 24.00 -21.31
C PHE A 207 19.61 22.90 -21.93
N HIS A 208 20.79 22.70 -21.35
CA HIS A 208 21.80 21.72 -21.76
C HIS A 208 22.01 20.69 -20.67
N VAL A 209 21.88 19.40 -21.01
CA VAL A 209 22.14 18.32 -20.05
C VAL A 209 23.62 17.98 -20.11
N LEU A 210 24.34 18.20 -19.00
CA LEU A 210 25.75 17.86 -18.92
C LEU A 210 25.93 16.33 -19.04
N ASP A 211 26.97 15.90 -19.75
CA ASP A 211 27.25 14.49 -20.09
C ASP A 211 26.11 13.79 -20.88
N GLY A 212 25.35 14.57 -21.65
CA GLY A 212 23.99 14.31 -22.15
C GLY A 212 23.67 13.07 -23.00
N SER A 213 24.53 12.05 -23.04
CA SER A 213 24.22 10.72 -23.60
C SER A 213 24.58 9.55 -22.68
N GLY A 214 25.12 9.80 -21.48
CA GLY A 214 25.56 8.78 -20.54
C GLY A 214 24.52 8.39 -19.48
N ASP A 215 24.82 7.31 -18.75
CA ASP A 215 24.06 6.91 -17.57
C ASP A 215 24.03 8.03 -16.50
N PRO A 216 22.93 8.17 -15.74
CA PRO A 216 22.85 9.18 -14.68
C PRO A 216 23.95 8.94 -13.64
N SER A 217 24.78 9.95 -13.41
CA SER A 217 26.03 9.80 -12.65
C SER A 217 26.11 10.68 -11.40
N VAL A 218 25.18 11.63 -11.24
CA VAL A 218 25.17 12.57 -10.12
C VAL A 218 24.04 12.24 -9.16
N ASP A 219 24.36 12.12 -7.87
CA ASP A 219 23.39 12.04 -6.80
C ASP A 219 23.21 13.39 -6.09
N VAL A 220 21.94 13.77 -5.87
CA VAL A 220 21.56 15.01 -5.19
C VAL A 220 20.54 14.71 -4.10
N SER A 221 20.68 15.33 -2.92
CA SER A 221 19.65 15.21 -1.88
C SER A 221 18.35 15.87 -2.32
N VAL A 222 17.22 15.17 -2.18
CA VAL A 222 15.89 15.69 -2.49
C VAL A 222 15.54 16.92 -1.63
N SER A 223 16.18 17.08 -0.46
CA SER A 223 16.04 18.28 0.37
C SER A 223 16.49 19.57 -0.34
N ARG A 224 17.37 19.47 -1.35
CA ARG A 224 17.83 20.60 -2.17
C ARG A 224 16.85 20.99 -3.26
N PHE A 225 15.81 20.20 -3.51
CA PHE A 225 14.86 20.48 -4.59
C PHE A 225 13.98 21.67 -4.22
N TYR A 226 13.90 22.68 -5.07
CA TYR A 226 13.27 23.96 -4.76
C TYR A 226 12.05 24.27 -5.64
N ARG A 227 12.23 24.32 -6.97
CA ARG A 227 11.12 24.56 -7.91
C ARG A 227 10.83 23.38 -8.79
N THR A 228 9.54 23.08 -8.95
CA THR A 228 9.06 22.05 -9.85
C THR A 228 9.15 22.52 -11.30
N PHE A 229 9.06 21.58 -12.24
CA PHE A 229 9.00 21.90 -13.66
C PHE A 229 7.89 22.89 -14.00
N ASP A 230 6.69 22.68 -13.45
CA ASP A 230 5.54 23.52 -13.76
C ASP A 230 5.75 24.97 -13.29
N GLU A 231 6.43 25.17 -12.15
CA GLU A 231 6.83 26.50 -11.66
C GLU A 231 7.93 27.13 -12.53
N ILE A 232 8.80 26.34 -13.14
CA ILE A 232 9.84 26.83 -14.07
C ILE A 232 9.19 27.23 -15.39
N CYS A 233 8.27 26.40 -15.92
CA CYS A 233 7.55 26.67 -17.16
C CYS A 233 6.62 27.88 -17.09
N SER A 234 6.12 28.24 -15.90
CA SER A 234 5.30 29.45 -15.75
C SER A 234 6.09 30.75 -15.92
N GLU A 235 7.42 30.71 -15.83
CA GLU A 235 8.29 31.86 -16.06
C GLU A 235 8.81 31.83 -17.51
N GLU A 236 8.14 32.55 -18.41
CA GLU A 236 8.47 32.58 -19.85
C GLU A 236 9.91 33.05 -20.11
N GLU A 237 10.42 33.99 -19.31
CA GLU A 237 11.81 34.45 -19.40
C GLU A 237 12.82 33.35 -19.03
N GLU A 238 12.42 32.36 -18.23
CA GLU A 238 13.28 31.27 -17.77
C GLU A 238 13.23 30.07 -18.73
N TYR A 239 12.02 29.62 -19.06
CA TYR A 239 11.79 28.40 -19.85
C TYR A 239 11.44 28.63 -21.32
N GLY A 240 11.20 29.85 -21.79
CA GLY A 240 10.63 30.12 -23.11
C GLY A 240 11.37 29.49 -24.30
N VAL A 241 12.69 29.29 -24.19
CA VAL A 241 13.51 28.61 -25.22
C VAL A 241 13.47 27.08 -25.09
N GLY A 242 13.12 26.55 -23.92
CA GLY A 242 13.05 25.12 -23.63
C GLY A 242 14.43 24.46 -23.60
N PHE A 243 14.46 23.16 -23.87
CA PHE A 243 15.71 22.41 -24.05
C PHE A 243 16.30 22.70 -25.42
N ASN A 244 17.64 22.72 -25.51
CA ASN A 244 18.31 22.76 -26.80
C ASN A 244 17.95 21.53 -27.65
N GLU A 245 17.97 21.67 -28.99
CA GLU A 245 17.62 20.59 -29.93
C GLU A 245 18.41 19.29 -29.68
N GLU A 246 19.69 19.38 -29.29
CA GLU A 246 20.52 18.22 -28.96
C GLU A 246 19.96 17.40 -27.79
N TYR A 247 19.24 18.03 -26.87
CA TYR A 247 18.65 17.42 -25.67
C TYR A 247 17.12 17.31 -25.73
N ALA A 248 16.53 17.41 -26.93
CA ALA A 248 15.09 17.31 -27.13
C ALA A 248 14.50 15.96 -26.63
N SER A 249 15.31 14.91 -26.56
CA SER A 249 14.92 13.60 -26.01
C SER A 249 14.55 13.64 -24.52
N TYR A 250 15.12 14.57 -23.75
CA TYR A 250 14.75 14.80 -22.35
C TYR A 250 13.42 15.54 -22.26
N ALA A 251 13.22 16.55 -23.10
CA ALA A 251 11.95 17.28 -23.20
C ALA A 251 10.79 16.35 -23.61
N ALA A 252 11.03 15.37 -24.49
CA ALA A 252 10.02 14.39 -24.90
C ALA A 252 9.51 13.48 -23.75
N LYS A 253 10.27 13.37 -22.65
CA LYS A 253 9.86 12.63 -21.44
C LYS A 253 9.11 13.52 -20.43
N MET A 254 8.92 14.80 -20.75
CA MET A 254 8.23 15.80 -19.94
C MET A 254 6.91 16.21 -20.63
N PRO A 255 5.73 15.96 -20.03
CA PRO A 255 5.50 15.44 -18.68
C PRO A 255 5.50 13.90 -18.60
N HIS A 256 5.76 13.39 -17.38
CA HIS A 256 5.57 11.97 -17.07
C HIS A 256 4.11 11.53 -17.33
N PRO A 257 3.83 10.32 -17.87
CA PRO A 257 2.48 9.88 -18.24
C PRO A 257 1.43 9.96 -17.11
N PHE A 258 1.85 9.65 -15.88
CA PHE A 258 0.97 9.73 -14.70
C PHE A 258 0.79 11.14 -14.12
N HIS A 259 1.52 12.15 -14.62
CA HIS A 259 1.44 13.51 -14.07
C HIS A 259 0.03 14.09 -14.20
N ALA A 260 -0.59 13.95 -15.37
CA ALA A 260 -1.91 14.51 -15.65
C ALA A 260 -3.03 13.85 -14.82
N SER A 261 -2.90 12.56 -14.49
CA SER A 261 -3.95 11.79 -13.82
C SER A 261 -3.91 11.86 -12.29
N THR A 262 -2.84 12.39 -11.70
CA THR A 262 -2.56 12.28 -10.26
C THR A 262 -2.75 13.58 -9.49
N GLY A 263 -2.81 14.73 -10.18
CA GLY A 263 -2.94 16.04 -9.55
C GLY A 263 -1.78 16.29 -8.57
N ASN A 264 -2.10 16.63 -7.32
CA ASN A 264 -1.09 16.85 -6.26
C ASN A 264 -0.88 15.62 -5.37
N LYS A 265 -0.99 14.40 -5.93
CA LYS A 265 -0.78 13.14 -5.22
C LYS A 265 0.54 12.50 -5.62
N MET A 266 1.20 11.86 -4.66
CA MET A 266 2.37 11.04 -4.91
C MET A 266 1.99 9.81 -5.72
N VAL A 267 2.91 9.35 -6.56
CA VAL A 267 2.84 8.04 -7.21
C VAL A 267 3.96 7.18 -6.65
N TYR A 268 3.58 5.99 -6.19
CA TYR A 268 4.48 4.97 -5.66
C TYR A 268 4.46 3.75 -6.57
N SER A 269 5.62 3.10 -6.70
CA SER A 269 5.70 1.76 -7.28
C SER A 269 5.71 0.76 -6.15
N VAL A 270 4.77 -0.19 -6.18
CA VAL A 270 4.65 -1.21 -5.14
C VAL A 270 5.02 -2.56 -5.75
N PRO A 271 6.20 -3.13 -5.44
CA PRO A 271 6.55 -4.46 -5.91
C PRO A 271 5.64 -5.49 -5.23
N LEU A 272 4.98 -6.31 -6.03
CA LEU A 272 4.21 -7.46 -5.54
C LEU A 272 5.08 -8.71 -5.63
N ILE A 273 5.25 -9.38 -4.49
CA ILE A 273 5.94 -10.67 -4.42
C ILE A 273 4.85 -11.73 -4.38
N LEU A 274 4.73 -12.49 -5.46
CA LEU A 274 3.79 -13.60 -5.54
C LEU A 274 4.44 -14.86 -5.00
N PHE A 275 3.78 -15.52 -4.04
CA PHE A 275 4.23 -16.80 -3.49
C PHE A 275 3.18 -17.88 -3.78
N GLU A 276 3.60 -18.96 -4.43
CA GLU A 276 2.74 -20.12 -4.69
C GLU A 276 3.15 -21.27 -3.76
N ASP A 277 2.22 -21.72 -2.93
CA ASP A 277 2.40 -22.84 -2.01
C ASP A 277 1.57 -24.05 -2.43
N ASP A 278 2.23 -25.21 -2.50
CA ASP A 278 1.60 -26.51 -2.72
C ASP A 278 1.27 -27.14 -1.36
N VAL A 279 0.02 -26.98 -0.93
CA VAL A 279 -0.48 -27.49 0.34
C VAL A 279 -1.02 -28.92 0.24
N SER A 280 -0.79 -29.63 -0.87
CA SER A 280 -1.29 -31.00 -1.11
C SER A 280 -0.74 -32.06 -0.14
N GLY A 281 0.37 -31.78 0.55
CA GLY A 281 1.00 -32.68 1.53
C GLY A 281 0.37 -32.70 2.92
N ASN A 282 -0.70 -31.94 3.17
CA ASN A 282 -1.28 -31.82 4.51
C ASN A 282 -2.12 -33.07 4.88
N ILE A 283 -1.74 -33.80 5.93
CA ILE A 283 -2.28 -35.12 6.30
C ILE A 283 -3.75 -35.05 6.77
N SER A 284 -4.26 -33.86 7.11
CA SER A 284 -5.68 -33.69 7.46
C SER A 284 -6.54 -33.50 6.20
N LYS A 285 -7.43 -34.47 5.93
CA LYS A 285 -8.35 -34.51 4.77
C LYS A 285 -9.43 -33.41 4.75
N GLN A 286 -9.31 -32.35 5.54
CA GLN A 286 -10.39 -31.37 5.71
C GLN A 286 -10.30 -30.21 4.69
N TRP A 287 -9.19 -30.08 3.94
CA TRP A 287 -8.93 -28.94 3.06
C TRP A 287 -8.38 -29.39 1.70
N ASN A 288 -9.25 -29.75 0.75
CA ASN A 288 -8.84 -29.93 -0.65
C ASN A 288 -8.91 -28.59 -1.40
N LYS A 289 -7.82 -27.82 -1.34
CA LYS A 289 -7.41 -26.92 -2.43
C LYS A 289 -5.91 -27.05 -2.58
N HIS A 290 -5.46 -27.38 -3.79
CA HIS A 290 -4.11 -27.90 -4.02
C HIS A 290 -3.04 -26.80 -4.21
N TYR A 291 -3.45 -25.54 -4.43
CA TYR A 291 -2.53 -24.41 -4.54
C TYR A 291 -3.11 -23.17 -3.87
N ILE A 292 -2.27 -22.47 -3.12
CA ILE A 292 -2.58 -21.14 -2.57
C ILE A 292 -1.53 -20.18 -3.10
N ILE A 293 -1.99 -19.12 -3.77
CA ILE A 293 -1.13 -18.04 -4.24
C ILE A 293 -1.38 -16.84 -3.31
N TYR A 294 -0.31 -16.38 -2.66
CA TYR A 294 -0.28 -15.20 -1.79
C TYR A 294 0.36 -14.03 -2.52
#